data_AF-A0A7D9I4X1-F1
#
_entry.id   AF-A0A7D9I4X1-F1
#
_cell.length_a   1.000
_cell.length_b   1.000
_cell.length_c   1.000
_cell.angle_alpha   90.00
_cell.angle_beta   90.00
_cell.angle_gamma   90.00
#
_symmetry.space_group_name_H-M   'P 1'
#
loop_
_entity.id
_entity.type
_entity.pdbx_description
1 polymer ?
#
loop_
_entity_poly.entity_id
_entity_poly.type
_entity_poly.pdbx_seq_one_letter_code
_entity_poly.pdbx_strand_id
1 'polypeptide(L)'
;MGDDLDTSSTEDTDDNEPLTDDIKIPFLYKNDRESAEDVEEELNLWTLSDQERLNFICALQCKIVLEFSEAVNLYEENAKCHQDFLDDRTVNILEEYDVIGMTVTGAATRLHLLDQLKPCAVIVEEAAEIIEGQLISVLPPSIEHLVMLGDQEQLQPRVNCYKLTQKNLDCSMFERLINNKMPFQQLGKQCRMRDDIADLLRSLNIYKDLKTNKE
;
A
#
# COMPACT_ATOMS: atom_id res chain seq x y z
N MET A 1 -61.16 8.80 -11.81
CA MET A 1 -62.25 9.39 -11.01
C MET A 1 -62.20 8.64 -9.69
N GLY A 2 -61.73 9.30 -8.62
CA GLY A 2 -61.47 8.75 -7.27
C GLY A 2 -60.17 7.93 -7.20
N ASP A 3 -59.11 8.35 -6.50
CA ASP A 3 -58.93 8.54 -5.04
C ASP A 3 -58.86 7.20 -4.29
N ASP A 4 -57.67 6.77 -3.86
CA ASP A 4 -57.14 7.01 -2.51
C ASP A 4 -55.81 6.28 -2.26
N LEU A 5 -54.94 6.97 -1.50
CA LEU A 5 -53.64 6.53 -0.98
C LEU A 5 -53.79 5.51 0.15
N ASP A 6 -52.80 4.63 0.33
CA ASP A 6 -52.08 4.53 1.61
C ASP A 6 -50.85 3.60 1.52
N THR A 7 -49.65 4.17 1.64
CA THR A 7 -48.46 3.46 2.14
C THR A 7 -47.78 4.37 3.15
N SER A 8 -47.90 3.97 4.41
CA SER A 8 -47.32 4.63 5.59
C SER A 8 -45.88 4.18 5.86
N SER A 9 -45.10 5.13 6.40
CA SER A 9 -43.96 4.98 7.33
C SER A 9 -42.63 4.50 6.71
N THR A 10 -41.46 5.11 6.93
CA THR A 10 -40.96 5.89 8.08
C THR A 10 -39.74 6.76 7.68
N GLU A 11 -39.71 7.98 8.24
CA GLU A 11 -38.53 8.73 8.74
C GLU A 11 -37.39 9.08 7.77
N ASP A 12 -37.53 10.23 7.11
CA ASP A 12 -36.39 11.05 6.68
C ASP A 12 -36.12 12.09 7.78
N THR A 13 -34.96 11.98 8.43
CA THR A 13 -34.45 12.96 9.39
C THR A 13 -33.99 14.21 8.65
N ASP A 14 -34.60 15.32 9.04
CA ASP A 14 -34.32 16.69 8.65
C ASP A 14 -32.97 17.13 9.22
N ASP A 15 -31.91 17.07 8.41
CA ASP A 15 -30.61 17.69 8.70
C ASP A 15 -30.27 18.68 7.56
N ASN A 16 -31.06 19.74 7.45
CA ASN A 16 -30.68 20.97 6.76
C ASN A 16 -30.52 22.10 7.77
N GLU A 17 -29.55 21.98 8.68
CA GLU A 17 -28.99 23.16 9.35
C GLU A 17 -27.78 23.66 8.54
N PRO A 18 -27.81 24.90 8.01
CA PRO A 18 -26.64 25.46 7.37
C PRO A 18 -25.56 25.73 8.44
N LEU A 19 -24.43 25.02 8.36
CA LEU A 19 -23.25 25.15 9.22
C LEU A 19 -22.50 26.50 9.09
N THR A 20 -23.16 27.57 8.66
CA THR A 20 -22.52 28.84 8.28
C THR A 20 -22.42 29.87 9.40
N ASP A 21 -22.98 29.63 10.59
CA ASP A 21 -23.24 30.73 11.53
C ASP A 21 -22.05 31.14 12.43
N ASP A 22 -20.97 30.35 12.53
CA ASP A 22 -20.00 30.57 13.63
C ASP A 22 -18.60 31.10 13.26
N ILE A 23 -18.35 31.53 12.01
CA ILE A 23 -17.07 32.18 11.67
C ILE A 23 -17.19 33.70 11.75
N LYS A 24 -16.83 34.26 12.91
CA LYS A 24 -16.78 35.72 13.14
C LYS A 24 -15.65 36.38 12.34
N ILE A 25 -16.00 37.00 11.22
CA ILE A 25 -15.07 37.81 10.41
C ILE A 25 -14.76 39.12 11.17
N PRO A 26 -13.48 39.47 11.41
CA PRO A 26 -13.09 40.58 12.30
C PRO A 26 -13.54 42.01 11.90
N PHE A 27 -14.25 42.19 10.78
CA PHE A 27 -14.69 43.49 10.28
C PHE A 27 -16.21 43.69 10.21
N LEU A 28 -17.01 42.71 10.65
CA LEU A 28 -18.48 42.78 10.57
C LEU A 28 -19.21 43.08 11.90
N TYR A 29 -18.49 43.23 13.01
CA TYR A 29 -19.08 43.73 14.25
C TYR A 29 -18.55 45.13 14.56
N LYS A 30 -19.28 46.16 14.11
CA LYS A 30 -19.38 47.35 14.95
C LYS A 30 -20.15 46.92 16.19
N ASN A 31 -19.45 46.79 17.30
CA ASN A 31 -20.07 46.67 18.61
C ASN A 31 -20.89 47.93 18.88
N ASP A 32 -22.18 47.89 18.56
CA ASP A 32 -23.20 48.59 19.32
C ASP A 32 -24.32 47.58 19.57
N ARG A 33 -24.34 47.05 20.80
CA ARG A 33 -25.44 46.23 21.31
C ARG A 33 -26.66 47.13 21.46
N GLU A 34 -27.49 47.25 20.44
CA GLU A 34 -28.92 47.50 20.56
C GLU A 34 -29.60 47.28 19.19
N SER A 35 -30.78 46.66 19.21
CA SER A 35 -31.63 46.25 18.07
C SER A 35 -31.07 45.16 17.13
N ALA A 36 -31.52 43.93 17.38
CA ALA A 36 -31.64 42.90 16.35
C ALA A 36 -32.78 43.29 15.39
N GLU A 37 -32.45 44.00 14.34
CA GLU A 37 -33.19 43.95 13.08
C GLU A 37 -32.22 43.33 12.07
N ASP A 38 -32.67 42.26 11.41
CA ASP A 38 -31.93 41.55 10.37
C ASP A 38 -31.60 42.51 9.23
N VAL A 39 -30.45 43.17 9.34
CA VAL A 39 -29.85 43.92 8.25
C VAL A 39 -28.71 43.04 7.73
N GLU A 40 -29.07 42.10 6.85
CA GLU A 40 -28.14 41.62 5.83
C GLU A 40 -27.79 42.82 4.94
N GLU A 41 -26.92 43.70 5.45
CA GLU A 41 -26.34 44.77 4.66
C GLU A 41 -25.46 44.07 3.62
N GLU A 42 -25.96 43.94 2.38
CA GLU A 42 -25.18 43.46 1.25
C GLU A 42 -23.87 44.24 1.19
N LEU A 43 -22.79 43.57 1.60
CA LEU A 43 -21.49 44.19 1.72
C LEU A 43 -21.04 44.65 0.32
N ASN A 44 -21.06 45.95 0.05
CA ASN A 44 -20.65 46.47 -1.26
C ASN A 44 -19.11 46.40 -1.38
N LEU A 45 -18.64 45.34 -2.04
CA LEU A 45 -17.22 45.05 -2.24
C LEU A 45 -16.45 46.22 -2.93
N TRP A 46 -17.15 47.05 -3.69
CA TRP A 46 -16.56 48.15 -4.45
C TRP A 46 -16.27 49.39 -3.59
N THR A 47 -16.87 49.52 -2.40
CA THR A 47 -16.68 50.67 -1.50
C THR A 47 -15.59 50.47 -0.44
N LEU A 48 -15.05 49.25 -0.33
CA LEU A 48 -13.96 48.92 0.60
C LEU A 48 -12.64 49.61 0.24
N SER A 49 -11.88 50.04 1.26
CA SER A 49 -10.50 50.48 1.09
C SER A 49 -9.57 49.32 0.73
N ASP A 50 -8.39 49.61 0.19
CA ASP A 50 -7.43 48.57 -0.21
C ASP A 50 -7.01 47.66 0.94
N GLN A 51 -6.91 48.18 2.17
CA GLN A 51 -6.57 47.38 3.35
C GLN A 51 -7.72 46.46 3.77
N GLU A 52 -8.96 46.94 3.69
CA GLU A 52 -10.16 46.14 4.02
C GLU A 52 -10.38 45.04 2.97
N ARG A 53 -10.13 45.32 1.69
CA ARG A 53 -10.15 44.31 0.61
C ARG A 53 -9.13 43.21 0.84
N LEU A 54 -7.89 43.56 1.23
CA LEU A 54 -6.86 42.58 1.56
C LEU A 54 -7.28 41.69 2.74
N ASN A 55 -7.79 42.30 3.81
CA ASN A 55 -8.26 41.55 4.97
C ASN A 55 -9.44 40.63 4.63
N PHE A 56 -10.37 41.08 3.79
CA PHE A 56 -11.50 40.29 3.32
C PHE A 56 -11.05 39.10 2.46
N ILE A 57 -10.14 39.31 1.50
CA ILE A 57 -9.57 38.23 0.69
C ILE A 57 -8.86 37.20 1.57
N CYS A 58 -8.04 37.65 2.54
CA CYS A 58 -7.38 36.75 3.47
C CYS A 58 -8.38 35.95 4.31
N ALA A 59 -9.44 36.59 4.82
CA ALA A 59 -10.48 35.90 5.60
C ALA A 59 -11.24 34.86 4.76
N LEU A 60 -11.58 35.21 3.51
CA LEU A 60 -12.27 34.32 2.58
C LEU A 60 -11.37 33.14 2.15
N GLN A 61 -10.08 33.40 1.93
CA GLN A 61 -9.08 32.35 1.70
C GLN A 61 -8.96 31.43 2.91
N CYS A 62 -8.88 31.97 4.13
CA CYS A 62 -8.85 31.15 5.35
C CYS A 62 -10.10 30.28 5.47
N LYS A 63 -11.30 30.83 5.21
CA LYS A 63 -12.55 30.07 5.26
C LYS A 63 -12.56 28.92 4.24
N ILE A 64 -12.22 29.20 2.98
CA ILE A 64 -12.15 28.18 1.92
C ILE A 64 -11.12 27.10 2.29
N VAL A 65 -9.95 27.49 2.80
CA VAL A 65 -8.91 26.53 3.19
C VAL A 65 -9.37 25.65 4.36
N LEU A 66 -10.10 26.21 5.33
CA LEU A 66 -10.65 25.44 6.45
C LEU A 66 -11.70 24.43 5.97
N GLU A 67 -12.71 24.88 5.22
CA GLU A 67 -13.76 24.01 4.69
C GLU A 67 -13.18 22.93 3.77
N PHE A 68 -12.22 23.30 2.91
CA PHE A 68 -11.54 22.34 2.05
C PHE A 68 -10.71 21.33 2.87
N SER A 69 -10.03 21.78 3.92
CA SER A 69 -9.28 20.89 4.81
C SER A 69 -10.19 19.89 5.51
N GLU A 70 -11.37 20.31 5.97
CA GLU A 70 -12.35 19.42 6.60
C GLU A 70 -12.88 18.38 5.60
N ALA A 71 -13.23 18.82 4.39
CA ALA A 71 -13.68 17.92 3.33
C ALA A 71 -12.60 16.90 2.92
N VAL A 72 -11.33 17.33 2.83
CA VAL A 72 -10.19 16.45 2.54
C VAL A 72 -10.00 15.43 3.66
N ASN A 73 -10.03 15.86 4.93
CA ASN A 73 -9.90 14.95 6.06
C ASN A 73 -11.01 13.89 6.06
N LEU A 74 -12.27 14.30 5.85
CA LEU A 74 -13.40 13.37 5.76
C LEU A 74 -13.25 12.39 4.58
N TYR A 75 -12.75 12.86 3.44
CA TYR A 75 -12.46 11.99 2.30
C TYR A 75 -11.36 10.98 2.62
N GLU A 76 -10.26 11.42 3.25
CA GLU A 76 -9.14 10.55 3.62
C GLU A 76 -9.57 9.49 4.64
N GLU A 77 -10.37 9.85 5.63
CA GLU A 77 -10.95 8.92 6.60
C GLU A 77 -11.83 7.86 5.92
N ASN A 78 -12.76 8.29 5.06
CA ASN A 78 -13.65 7.38 4.35
C ASN A 78 -12.88 6.47 3.38
N ALA A 79 -11.89 7.01 2.65
CA ALA A 79 -11.04 6.24 1.76
C ALA A 79 -10.24 5.18 2.51
N LYS A 80 -9.73 5.52 3.70
CA LYS A 80 -9.03 4.59 4.57
C LYS A 80 -9.98 3.49 5.08
N CYS A 81 -11.14 3.84 5.62
CA CYS A 81 -12.12 2.86 6.09
C CYS A 81 -12.56 1.90 4.97
N HIS A 82 -12.74 2.43 3.75
CA HIS A 82 -13.06 1.60 2.60
C HIS A 82 -11.93 0.61 2.27
N GLN A 83 -10.68 1.08 2.29
CA GLN A 83 -9.52 0.23 2.04
C GLN A 83 -9.36 -0.85 3.11
N ASP A 84 -9.47 -0.48 4.38
CA ASP A 84 -9.40 -1.41 5.52
C ASP A 84 -10.48 -2.50 5.39
N PHE A 85 -11.71 -2.15 5.00
CA PHE A 85 -12.78 -3.12 4.75
C PHE A 85 -12.46 -4.10 3.61
N LEU A 86 -11.85 -3.61 2.53
CA LEU A 86 -11.43 -4.47 1.40
C LEU A 86 -10.31 -5.42 1.82
N ASP A 87 -9.38 -4.94 2.63
CA ASP A 87 -8.27 -5.73 3.14
C ASP A 87 -8.76 -6.82 4.10
N ASP A 88 -9.63 -6.47 5.06
CA ASP A 88 -10.27 -7.43 5.97
C ASP A 88 -11.02 -8.51 5.21
N ARG A 89 -11.81 -8.11 4.19
CA ARG A 89 -12.50 -9.07 3.32
C ARG A 89 -11.51 -9.98 2.60
N THR A 90 -10.40 -9.44 2.12
CA THR A 90 -9.36 -10.22 1.42
C THR A 90 -8.70 -11.20 2.37
N VAL A 91 -8.35 -10.78 3.58
CA VAL A 91 -7.78 -11.65 4.62
C VAL A 91 -8.74 -12.77 4.96
N ASN A 92 -10.01 -12.47 5.23
CA ASN A 92 -11.02 -13.49 5.52
C ASN A 92 -11.12 -14.56 4.43
N ILE A 93 -11.02 -14.17 3.16
CA ILE A 93 -11.02 -15.13 2.04
C ILE A 93 -9.72 -15.94 2.03
N LEU A 94 -8.58 -15.29 2.23
CA LEU A 94 -7.26 -15.93 2.16
C LEU A 94 -7.02 -16.90 3.32
N GLU A 95 -7.58 -16.64 4.50
CA GLU A 95 -7.53 -17.53 5.66
C GLU A 95 -8.20 -18.89 5.42
N GLU A 96 -9.12 -18.99 4.44
CA GLU A 96 -9.74 -20.26 4.06
C GLU A 96 -8.79 -21.19 3.28
N TYR A 97 -7.63 -20.71 2.84
CA TYR A 97 -6.69 -21.46 2.01
C TYR A 97 -5.41 -21.83 2.77
N ASP A 98 -4.96 -23.08 2.58
CA ASP A 98 -3.71 -23.57 3.19
C ASP A 98 -2.44 -22.97 2.55
N VAL A 99 -2.52 -22.59 1.27
CA VAL A 99 -1.37 -22.11 0.49
C VAL A 99 -1.76 -20.88 -0.31
N ILE A 100 -1.03 -19.80 -0.10
CA ILE A 100 -1.21 -18.53 -0.80
C ILE A 100 0.04 -18.26 -1.65
N GLY A 101 -0.14 -18.22 -2.97
CA GLY A 101 0.93 -17.89 -3.91
C GLY A 101 0.98 -16.39 -4.22
N MET A 102 2.17 -15.80 -4.14
CA MET A 102 2.39 -14.40 -4.51
C MET A 102 3.78 -14.19 -5.09
N THR A 103 3.92 -13.22 -6.00
CA THR A 103 5.24 -12.75 -6.42
C THR A 103 5.86 -11.91 -5.30
N VAL A 104 7.19 -11.87 -5.21
CA VAL A 104 7.89 -11.08 -4.17
C VAL A 104 7.51 -9.59 -4.24
N THR A 105 7.36 -9.03 -5.44
CA THR A 105 6.88 -7.65 -5.61
C THR A 105 5.43 -7.50 -5.16
N GLY A 106 4.59 -8.49 -5.45
CA GLY A 106 3.20 -8.53 -4.99
C GLY A 106 3.08 -8.60 -3.47
N ALA A 107 3.96 -9.36 -2.81
CA ALA A 107 4.11 -9.45 -1.36
C ALA A 107 4.55 -8.09 -0.78
N ALA A 108 5.56 -7.46 -1.37
CA ALA A 108 6.08 -6.16 -0.92
C ALA A 108 5.06 -5.02 -1.03
N THR A 109 4.11 -5.12 -1.96
CA THR A 109 3.02 -4.13 -2.09
C THR A 109 1.88 -4.41 -1.11
N ARG A 110 1.80 -5.61 -0.53
CA ARG A 110 0.70 -6.08 0.33
C ARG A 110 1.21 -6.56 1.69
N LEU A 111 2.17 -5.83 2.26
CA LEU A 111 2.75 -6.16 3.56
C LEU A 111 1.70 -6.17 4.66
N HIS A 112 0.69 -5.29 4.57
CA HIS A 112 -0.43 -5.24 5.53
C HIS A 112 -1.24 -6.54 5.54
N LEU A 113 -1.47 -7.17 4.39
CA LEU A 113 -2.15 -8.47 4.33
C LEU A 113 -1.31 -9.56 4.98
N LEU A 114 0.01 -9.58 4.75
CA LEU A 114 0.91 -10.55 5.37
C LEU A 114 0.98 -10.39 6.89
N ASP A 115 0.93 -9.15 7.40
CA ASP A 115 0.92 -8.85 8.82
C ASP A 115 -0.39 -9.29 9.51
N GLN A 116 -1.51 -9.23 8.79
CA GLN A 116 -2.79 -9.75 9.27
C GLN A 116 -2.87 -11.28 9.19
N LEU A 117 -2.48 -11.87 8.06
CA LEU A 117 -2.51 -13.33 7.81
C LEU A 117 -1.55 -14.11 8.71
N LYS A 118 -0.43 -13.50 9.10
CA LYS A 118 0.60 -14.10 9.97
C LYS A 118 1.01 -15.52 9.55
N PRO A 119 1.51 -15.72 8.33
CA PRO A 119 1.96 -17.04 7.90
C PRO A 119 3.09 -17.54 8.81
N CYS A 120 3.01 -18.81 9.21
CA CYS A 120 4.04 -19.47 10.02
C CYS A 120 5.19 -20.02 9.14
N ALA A 121 4.94 -20.26 7.86
CA ALA A 121 5.93 -20.79 6.92
C ALA A 121 5.92 -20.01 5.61
N VAL A 122 7.11 -19.76 5.06
CA VAL A 122 7.28 -19.11 3.76
C VAL A 122 8.22 -19.95 2.90
N ILE A 123 7.80 -20.21 1.66
CA ILE A 123 8.61 -20.87 0.63
C ILE A 123 8.92 -19.83 -0.45
N VAL A 124 10.20 -19.64 -0.74
CA VAL A 124 10.70 -18.67 -1.70
C VAL A 124 11.29 -19.42 -2.88
N GLU A 125 10.63 -19.37 -4.02
CA GLU A 125 11.18 -19.85 -5.30
C GLU A 125 12.12 -18.80 -5.91
N GLU A 126 13.07 -19.23 -6.75
CA GLU A 126 14.06 -18.38 -7.42
C GLU A 126 14.84 -17.47 -6.45
N ALA A 127 15.09 -17.98 -5.23
CA ALA A 127 15.71 -17.22 -4.14
C ALA A 127 17.09 -16.64 -4.48
N ALA A 128 17.79 -17.26 -5.44
CA ALA A 128 19.07 -16.76 -5.94
C ALA A 128 18.93 -15.46 -6.76
N GLU A 129 17.77 -15.21 -7.37
CA GLU A 129 17.51 -14.03 -8.22
C GLU A 129 16.88 -12.86 -7.46
N ILE A 130 16.56 -13.03 -6.17
CA ILE A 130 15.89 -12.02 -5.35
C ILE A 130 16.93 -11.19 -4.57
N ILE A 131 16.78 -9.86 -4.61
CA ILE A 131 17.59 -8.94 -3.80
C ILE A 131 17.27 -9.17 -2.33
N GLU A 132 18.31 -9.36 -1.49
CA GLU A 132 18.15 -9.64 -0.06
C GLU A 132 17.24 -8.64 0.66
N GLY A 133 17.43 -7.33 0.42
CA GLY A 133 16.62 -6.30 1.07
C GLY A 133 15.13 -6.41 0.71
N GLN A 134 14.81 -6.82 -0.52
CA GLN A 134 13.43 -7.05 -0.93
C GLN A 134 12.85 -8.28 -0.23
N LEU A 135 13.61 -9.38 -0.17
CA LEU A 135 13.18 -10.59 0.53
C LEU A 135 12.94 -10.32 2.03
N ILE A 136 13.87 -9.66 2.72
CA ILE A 136 13.72 -9.33 4.14
C ILE A 136 12.46 -8.49 4.40
N SER A 137 12.14 -7.56 3.50
CA SER A 137 10.96 -6.69 3.68
C SER A 137 9.63 -7.44 3.65
N VAL A 138 9.56 -8.60 2.98
CA VAL A 138 8.32 -9.38 2.83
C VAL A 138 8.19 -10.54 3.82
N LEU A 139 9.17 -10.73 4.71
CA LEU A 139 9.14 -11.78 5.73
C LEU A 139 8.47 -11.22 7.00
N PRO A 140 7.20 -11.56 7.30
CA PRO A 140 6.56 -11.15 8.54
C PRO A 140 7.27 -11.75 9.77
N PRO A 141 7.17 -11.09 10.94
CA PRO A 141 7.78 -11.58 12.18
C PRO A 141 7.13 -12.87 12.71
N SER A 142 5.98 -13.29 12.15
CA SER A 142 5.28 -14.53 12.49
C SER A 142 5.95 -15.80 11.97
N ILE A 143 6.93 -15.68 11.07
CA ILE A 143 7.53 -16.84 10.41
C ILE A 143 8.34 -17.69 11.40
N GLU A 144 8.01 -18.97 11.44
CA GLU A 144 8.75 -20.01 12.14
C GLU A 144 9.65 -20.81 11.18
N HIS A 145 9.26 -20.92 9.90
CA HIS A 145 9.96 -21.68 8.89
C HIS A 145 10.16 -20.90 7.58
N LEU A 146 11.41 -20.75 7.14
CA LEU A 146 11.76 -20.18 5.84
C LEU A 146 12.45 -21.24 4.98
N VAL A 147 11.86 -21.56 3.83
CA VAL A 147 12.44 -22.47 2.83
C VAL A 147 12.80 -21.64 1.59
N MET A 148 14.07 -21.69 1.18
CA MET A 148 14.53 -21.00 -0.02
C MET A 148 14.96 -22.04 -1.06
N LEU A 149 14.39 -21.92 -2.26
CA LEU A 149 14.71 -22.72 -3.42
C LEU A 149 15.35 -21.80 -4.45
N GLY A 150 16.55 -22.13 -4.89
CA GLY A 150 17.30 -21.31 -5.83
C GLY A 150 18.54 -22.04 -6.31
N ASP A 151 19.26 -21.39 -7.23
CA ASP A 151 20.48 -21.91 -7.81
C ASP A 151 21.51 -20.78 -7.92
N GLN A 152 22.56 -20.86 -7.09
CA GLN A 152 23.62 -19.85 -7.05
C GLN A 152 24.52 -19.84 -8.29
N GLU A 153 24.46 -20.87 -9.13
CA GLU A 153 25.24 -20.95 -10.38
C GLU A 153 24.46 -20.37 -11.59
N GLN A 154 23.22 -19.89 -11.37
CA GLN A 154 22.38 -19.27 -12.39
C GLN A 154 22.38 -17.74 -12.29
N LEU A 155 21.25 -17.08 -12.57
CA LEU A 155 21.14 -15.63 -12.57
C LEU A 155 21.25 -15.08 -11.15
N GLN A 156 21.95 -13.96 -11.04
CA GLN A 156 21.97 -13.12 -9.85
C GLN A 156 20.88 -12.04 -9.90
N PRO A 157 20.50 -11.46 -8.76
CA PRO A 157 19.57 -10.34 -8.71
C PRO A 157 20.07 -9.16 -9.54
N ARG A 158 19.17 -8.59 -10.36
CA ARG A 158 19.52 -7.46 -11.24
C ARG A 158 19.53 -6.14 -10.48
N VAL A 159 20.69 -5.50 -10.42
CA VAL A 159 20.87 -4.16 -9.84
C VAL A 159 21.29 -3.17 -10.93
N ASN A 160 20.43 -2.19 -11.23
CA ASN A 160 20.67 -1.23 -12.31
C ASN A 160 21.82 -0.24 -12.05
N CYS A 161 22.25 -0.09 -10.80
CA CYS A 161 23.32 0.82 -10.43
C CYS A 161 24.64 0.06 -10.21
N TYR A 162 25.59 0.25 -11.12
CA TYR A 162 26.91 -0.40 -11.04
C TYR A 162 27.65 -0.14 -9.71
N LYS A 163 27.50 1.06 -9.13
CA LYS A 163 28.10 1.37 -7.81
C LYS A 163 27.53 0.51 -6.67
N LEU A 164 26.30 0.02 -6.81
CA LEU A 164 25.65 -0.85 -5.83
C LEU A 164 26.09 -2.31 -6.02
N THR A 165 26.26 -2.76 -7.26
CA THR A 165 26.89 -4.05 -7.59
C THR A 165 28.30 -4.15 -7.01
N GLN A 166 29.12 -3.09 -7.08
CA GLN A 166 30.44 -3.08 -6.43
C GLN A 166 30.40 -3.26 -4.90
N LYS A 167 29.22 -3.10 -4.28
CA LYS A 167 28.99 -3.34 -2.85
C LYS A 167 28.31 -4.69 -2.58
N ASN A 168 28.25 -5.58 -3.57
CA ASN A 168 27.61 -6.89 -3.50
C ASN A 168 26.11 -6.83 -3.16
N LEU A 169 25.41 -5.78 -3.61
CA LEU A 169 23.94 -5.69 -3.45
C LEU A 169 23.18 -6.54 -4.47
N ASP A 170 23.88 -7.07 -5.47
CA ASP A 170 23.49 -8.13 -6.37
C ASP A 170 23.86 -9.52 -5.84
N CYS A 171 24.18 -9.67 -4.55
CA CYS A 171 24.27 -10.97 -3.88
C CYS A 171 22.97 -11.23 -3.11
N SER A 172 22.23 -12.26 -3.52
CA SER A 172 20.99 -12.67 -2.86
C SER A 172 21.24 -13.19 -1.44
N MET A 173 20.20 -13.20 -0.61
CA MET A 173 20.28 -13.81 0.73
C MET A 173 20.63 -15.30 0.64
N PHE A 174 20.09 -15.98 -0.37
CA PHE A 174 20.35 -17.39 -0.66
C PHE A 174 21.84 -17.65 -0.90
N GLU A 175 22.44 -16.93 -1.85
CA GLU A 175 23.87 -17.05 -2.17
C GLU A 175 24.73 -16.69 -0.96
N ARG A 176 24.37 -15.63 -0.23
CA ARG A 176 25.11 -15.17 0.95
C ARG A 176 25.14 -16.19 2.08
N LEU A 177 24.02 -16.86 2.34
CA LEU A 177 23.96 -17.92 3.35
C LEU A 177 24.83 -19.12 2.96
N ILE A 178 24.82 -19.53 1.69
CA ILE A 178 25.69 -20.58 1.16
C ILE A 178 27.17 -20.19 1.31
N ASN A 179 27.53 -18.95 0.94
CA ASN A 179 28.88 -18.42 1.08
C ASN A 179 29.36 -18.44 2.55
N ASN A 180 28.44 -18.18 3.49
CA ASN A 180 28.66 -18.28 4.93
C ASN A 180 28.59 -19.72 5.49
N LYS A 181 28.66 -20.73 4.63
CA LYS A 181 28.72 -22.16 5.00
C LYS A 181 27.45 -22.67 5.69
N MET A 182 26.31 -22.03 5.43
CA MET A 182 25.01 -22.59 5.83
C MET A 182 24.78 -23.92 5.08
N PRO A 183 24.38 -24.99 5.78
CA PRO A 183 24.16 -26.29 5.14
C PRO A 183 22.97 -26.21 4.17
N PHE A 184 23.19 -26.62 2.93
CA PHE A 184 22.14 -26.68 1.92
C PHE A 184 22.11 -28.06 1.27
N GLN A 185 20.98 -28.39 0.64
CA GLN A 185 20.82 -29.62 -0.12
C GLN A 185 20.68 -29.29 -1.61
N GLN A 186 21.55 -29.85 -2.44
CA GLN A 186 21.43 -29.78 -3.88
C GLN A 186 20.66 -30.99 -4.42
N LEU A 187 19.73 -30.76 -5.34
CA LEU A 187 19.10 -31.82 -6.13
C LEU A 187 20.04 -32.23 -7.26
N GLY A 188 20.61 -33.43 -7.19
CA GLY A 188 21.63 -33.89 -8.14
C GLY A 188 21.10 -34.56 -9.40
N LYS A 189 19.79 -34.71 -9.58
CA LYS A 189 19.20 -35.41 -10.74
C LYS A 189 18.39 -34.45 -11.60
N GLN A 190 18.76 -34.32 -12.87
CA GLN A 190 18.03 -33.52 -13.85
C GLN A 190 17.09 -34.40 -14.67
N CYS A 191 15.88 -33.91 -14.92
CA CYS A 191 14.83 -34.64 -15.66
C CYS A 191 14.36 -33.92 -16.94
N ARG A 192 14.97 -32.77 -17.30
CA ARG A 192 14.48 -31.90 -18.39
C ARG A 192 15.30 -32.07 -19.67
N MET A 193 16.62 -32.09 -19.56
CA MET A 193 17.54 -32.05 -20.69
C MET A 193 17.92 -33.45 -21.16
N ARG A 194 18.29 -33.58 -22.44
CA ARG A 194 18.96 -34.77 -22.95
C ARG A 194 20.38 -34.89 -22.35
N ASP A 195 20.90 -36.11 -22.32
CA ASP A 195 22.21 -36.42 -21.71
C ASP A 195 23.35 -35.64 -22.36
N ASP A 196 23.32 -35.45 -23.68
CA ASP A 196 24.31 -34.68 -24.45
C ASP A 196 24.39 -33.19 -24.04
N ILE A 197 23.27 -32.59 -23.64
CA ILE A 197 23.23 -31.22 -23.12
C ILE A 197 23.71 -31.18 -21.67
N ALA A 198 23.36 -32.18 -20.87
CA ALA A 198 23.83 -32.29 -19.49
C ALA A 198 25.36 -32.50 -19.43
N ASP A 199 25.92 -33.28 -20.37
CA ASP A 199 27.36 -33.49 -20.53
C ASP A 199 28.12 -32.19 -20.76
N LEU A 200 27.52 -31.24 -21.50
CA LEU A 200 28.12 -29.92 -21.67
C LEU A 200 28.28 -29.20 -20.32
N LEU A 201 27.24 -29.19 -19.48
CA LEU A 201 27.29 -28.55 -18.16
C LEU A 201 28.33 -29.22 -17.25
N ARG A 202 28.46 -30.56 -17.33
CA ARG A 202 29.49 -31.33 -16.62
C ARG A 202 30.89 -30.92 -17.11
N SER A 203 31.08 -30.86 -18.43
CA SER A 203 32.38 -30.50 -19.06
C SER A 203 32.81 -29.06 -18.77
N LEU A 204 31.84 -28.15 -18.62
CA LEU A 204 32.07 -26.74 -18.25
C LEU A 204 32.27 -26.56 -16.74
N ASN A 205 32.26 -27.64 -15.95
CA ASN A 205 32.42 -27.62 -14.50
C ASN A 205 31.35 -26.82 -13.74
N ILE A 206 30.19 -26.55 -14.34
CA ILE A 206 29.08 -25.84 -13.69
C ILE A 206 28.37 -26.80 -12.71
N TYR A 207 27.99 -27.99 -13.18
CA TYR A 207 27.36 -29.02 -12.34
C TYR A 207 28.04 -30.38 -12.56
N LYS A 208 29.16 -30.62 -11.86
CA LYS A 208 30.01 -31.81 -12.07
C LYS A 208 29.27 -33.13 -11.80
N ASP A 209 28.49 -33.17 -10.72
CA ASP A 209 27.84 -34.39 -10.23
C ASP A 209 26.39 -34.53 -10.70
N LEU A 210 25.98 -33.77 -11.73
CA LEU A 210 24.62 -33.80 -12.27
C LEU A 210 24.34 -35.12 -12.97
N LYS A 211 23.38 -35.88 -12.46
CA LYS A 211 22.92 -37.16 -12.99
C LYS A 211 21.71 -36.99 -13.89
N THR A 212 21.55 -37.89 -14.85
CA THR A 212 20.37 -37.94 -15.71
C THR A 212 19.53 -39.20 -15.44
N ASN A 213 18.45 -39.41 -16.20
CA ASN A 213 17.57 -40.57 -16.00
C ASN A 213 18.19 -41.92 -16.38
N LYS A 214 19.27 -41.93 -17.15
CA LYS A 214 19.91 -43.16 -17.66
C LYS A 214 21.10 -43.63 -16.82
N GLU A 215 21.44 -42.88 -15.77
CA GLU A 215 22.59 -43.10 -14.88
C GLU A 215 22.16 -43.42 -13.45
#